data_AF-A0A9X8YQM9-F1
#
_entry.id   AF-A0A9X8YQM9-F1
#
_cell.length_a   1.000
_cell.length_b   1.000
_cell.length_c   1.000
_cell.angle_alpha   90.00
_cell.angle_beta   90.00
_cell.angle_gamma   90.00
#
_symmetry.space_group_name_H-M   'P 1'
#
loop_
_entity.id
_entity.type
_entity.pdbx_description
1 polymer ?
#
loop_
_entity_poly.entity_id
_entity_poly.type
_entity_poly.pdbx_seq_one_letter_code
_entity_poly.pdbx_strand_id
1 'polypeptide(L)' 'MDTRTQRLMAEVIGSLADRECFLTQLGPCAEALGFDYFSYIVFSCYPASSPKMLIEGNISTNYLEDYRRQRVYLQ' A
#
# COMPACT_ATOMS: atom_id res chain seq x y z
N MET A 1 4.44 -2.70 -20.49
CA MET A 1 3.90 -3.54 -19.41
C MET A 1 3.56 -4.89 -20.02
N ASP A 2 4.11 -5.99 -19.51
CA ASP A 2 3.87 -7.32 -20.07
C ASP A 2 2.44 -7.80 -19.78
N THR A 3 2.00 -8.83 -20.52
CA THR A 3 0.63 -9.36 -20.45
C THR A 3 0.28 -9.94 -19.09
N ARG A 4 1.26 -10.43 -18.31
CA ARG A 4 1.03 -10.93 -16.95
C ARG A 4 0.77 -9.76 -16.00
N THR A 5 1.58 -8.71 -16.05
CA THR A 5 1.36 -7.49 -15.23
C THR A 5 0.02 -6.83 -15.55
N GLN A 6 -0.41 -6.81 -16.82
CA GLN A 6 -1.74 -6.29 -17.20
C GLN A 6 -2.90 -7.05 -16.57
N ARG A 7 -2.83 -8.39 -16.51
CA ARG A 7 -3.87 -9.21 -15.88
C ARG A 7 -3.92 -8.98 -14.38
N LEU A 8 -2.77 -8.94 -13.72
CA LEU A 8 -2.67 -8.67 -12.28
C LEU A 8 -3.28 -7.30 -11.92
N MET A 9 -3.02 -6.26 -12.73
CA MET A 9 -3.65 -4.95 -12.54
C MET A 9 -5.18 -4.99 -12.71
N ALA A 10 -5.70 -5.77 -13.64
CA ALA A 10 -7.14 -5.92 -13.80
C ALA A 10 -7.81 -6.59 -12.58
N GLU A 11 -7.14 -7.58 -11.98
CA GLU A 11 -7.60 -8.25 -10.75
C GLU A 11 -7.59 -7.30 -9.54
N VAL A 12 -6.56 -6.45 -9.42
CA VAL A 12 -6.52 -5.38 -8.41
C VAL A 12 -7.68 -4.40 -8.57
N ILE A 13 -7.95 -3.94 -9.80
CA ILE A 13 -9.05 -3.01 -10.07
C ILE A 13 -10.41 -3.67 -9.77
N GLY A 14 -10.57 -4.95 -10.13
CA GLY A 14 -11.80 -5.71 -9.86
C GLY A 14 -12.08 -5.93 -8.37
N SER A 15 -11.07 -5.82 -7.50
CA SER A 15 -11.19 -6.08 -6.06
C SER A 15 -11.41 -4.83 -5.21
N LEU A 16 -11.52 -3.63 -5.80
CA LEU A 16 -11.63 -2.35 -5.08
C LEU A 16 -12.77 -2.26 -4.04
N ALA A 17 -13.85 -3.04 -4.20
CA ALA A 17 -14.99 -3.03 -3.28
C ALA A 17 -14.69 -3.76 -1.95
N ASP A 18 -13.69 -4.63 -1.93
CA ASP A 18 -13.28 -5.41 -0.75
C ASP A 18 -11.83 -5.07 -0.41
N ARG A 19 -11.65 -4.39 0.72
CA ARG A 19 -10.32 -3.96 1.20
C ARG A 19 -9.35 -5.13 1.35
N GLU A 20 -9.79 -6.27 1.89
CA GLU A 20 -8.89 -7.40 2.16
C GLU A 20 -8.48 -8.08 0.86
N CYS A 21 -9.45 -8.27 -0.05
CA CYS A 21 -9.18 -8.78 -1.39
C CYS A 21 -8.22 -7.87 -2.15
N PHE A 22 -8.47 -6.56 -2.15
CA PHE A 22 -7.62 -5.56 -2.80
C PHE A 22 -6.17 -5.62 -2.32
N LEU A 23 -5.96 -5.63 -0.99
CA LEU A 23 -4.61 -5.69 -0.41
C LEU A 23 -3.90 -7.00 -0.77
N THR A 24 -4.63 -8.12 -0.81
CA THR A 24 -4.08 -9.42 -1.21
C THR A 24 -3.62 -9.42 -2.67
N GLN A 25 -4.32 -8.73 -3.56
CA GLN A 25 -3.96 -8.65 -4.99
C GLN A 25 -2.78 -7.72 -5.28
N LEU A 26 -2.48 -6.76 -4.39
CA LEU A 26 -1.33 -5.86 -4.58
C LEU A 26 0.02 -6.56 -4.41
N GLY A 27 0.11 -7.60 -3.56
CA GLY A 27 1.35 -8.36 -3.33
C GLY A 27 1.92 -8.98 -4.60
N PRO A 28 1.17 -9.82 -5.34
CA PRO A 28 1.60 -10.42 -6.59
C PRO A 28 2.02 -9.40 -7.66
N CYS A 29 1.43 -8.20 -7.63
CA CYS A 29 1.80 -7.10 -8.53
C CYS A 29 3.18 -6.54 -8.20
N ALA A 30 3.48 -6.33 -6.92
CA ALA A 30 4.79 -5.87 -6.48
C ALA A 30 5.88 -6.90 -6.78
N GLU A 31 5.60 -8.18 -6.53
CA GLU A 31 6.49 -9.30 -6.85
C GLU A 31 6.78 -9.39 -8.36
N ALA A 32 5.76 -9.23 -9.21
CA ALA A 32 5.93 -9.25 -10.66
C ALA A 32 6.81 -8.10 -11.17
N LEU A 33 6.86 -6.98 -10.44
CA LEU A 33 7.72 -5.84 -10.71
C LEU A 33 9.13 -5.98 -10.07
N GLY A 34 9.40 -7.09 -9.36
CA GLY A 34 10.68 -7.37 -8.74
C GLY A 34 10.88 -6.76 -7.35
N PHE A 35 9.79 -6.40 -6.65
CA PHE A 35 9.85 -5.89 -5.29
C PHE A 35 9.47 -6.96 -4.28
N ASP A 36 10.31 -7.16 -3.27
CA ASP A 36 10.05 -8.07 -2.15
C ASP A 36 9.04 -7.49 -1.15
N TYR A 37 8.96 -6.16 -1.10
CA TYR A 37 8.12 -5.41 -0.17
C TYR A 37 7.28 -4.35 -0.88
N PHE A 38 6.07 -4.15 -0.39
CA PHE A 38 5.18 -3.10 -0.84
C PHE A 38 4.44 -2.45 0.34
N SER A 39 4.00 -1.22 0.11
CA SER A 39 3.09 -0.52 1.00
C SER A 39 2.00 0.19 0.21
N TYR A 40 0.76 0.07 0.65
CA TYR A 40 -0.38 0.88 0.24
C TYR A 40 -0.64 1.96 1.29
N ILE A 41 -0.56 3.23 0.89
CA ILE A 41 -0.68 4.37 1.79
C ILE A 41 -1.91 5.18 1.41
N VAL A 42 -2.81 5.39 2.37
CA VAL A 42 -3.89 6.37 2.27
C VAL A 42 -3.60 7.50 3.23
N PHE A 43 -3.43 8.70 2.68
CA PHE A 43 -3.19 9.91 3.45
C PHE A 43 -4.37 10.87 3.31
N SER A 44 -4.91 11.29 4.44
CA SER A 44 -5.91 12.36 4.54
C SER A 44 -5.27 13.56 5.24
N CYS A 45 -5.15 14.66 4.52
CA CYS A 45 -4.69 15.94 5.06
C CYS A 45 -5.72 16.60 6.01
N TYR A 46 -6.93 16.04 6.14
CA TYR A 46 -7.96 16.53 7.04
C TYR A 46 -8.12 15.63 8.29
N PRO A 47 -8.28 16.22 9.50
CA PRO A 47 -8.14 17.65 9.79
C PRO A 47 -6.68 18.10 9.69
N ALA A 48 -6.44 19.34 9.25
CA ALA A 48 -5.07 19.86 9.03
C ALA A 48 -4.19 19.84 10.30
N SER A 49 -4.82 19.95 11.47
CA SER A 49 -4.13 19.87 12.78
C SER A 49 -3.71 18.44 13.16
N SER A 50 -4.33 17.42 12.56
CA SER A 50 -4.03 16.01 12.83
C SER A 50 -4.34 15.16 11.59
N PRO A 51 -3.50 15.22 10.54
CA PRO A 51 -3.66 14.39 9.36
C PRO A 51 -3.74 12.91 9.72
N LYS A 52 -4.53 12.16 8.97
CA LYS A 52 -4.70 10.70 9.16
C LYS A 52 -3.94 9.95 8.08
N MET A 53 -3.24 8.90 8.48
CA MET A 53 -2.53 8.03 7.56
C MET A 53 -2.85 6.58 7.88
N LEU A 54 -3.18 5.82 6.84
CA LEU A 54 -3.25 4.36 6.84
C LEU A 54 -2.06 3.86 6.02
N ILE A 55 -1.32 2.89 6.56
CA ILE A 55 -0.26 2.18 5.84
C ILE A 55 -0.53 0.70 6.01
N GLU A 56 -0.69 0.00 4.88
CA GLU A 56 -0.91 -1.43 4.78
C GLU A 56 0.14 -2.04 3.84
N GLY A 57 0.41 -3.33 3.95
CA GLY A 57 1.37 -4.02 3.07
C GLY A 57 2.03 -5.19 3.76
N ASN A 58 3.12 -5.70 3.17
CA ASN A 58 3.91 -6.82 3.69
C ASN A 58 5.21 -6.38 4.39
N ILE A 59 5.37 -5.07 4.66
CA ILE A 59 6.50 -4.54 5.41
C ILE A 59 6.44 -4.90 6.89
N SER A 60 7.60 -5.06 7.52
CA SER A 60 7.67 -5.45 8.93
C SER A 60 7.00 -4.43 9.86
N THR A 61 6.31 -4.91 10.89
CA THR A 61 5.68 -4.06 11.91
C THR A 61 6.71 -3.16 12.61
N ASN A 62 7.92 -3.67 12.85
CA ASN A 62 9.00 -2.89 13.47
C ASN A 62 9.39 -1.68 12.60
N TYR A 63 9.52 -1.87 11.29
CA TYR A 63 9.80 -0.77 10.35
C TYR A 63 8.67 0.26 10.34
N LEU A 64 7.41 -0.20 10.36
CA LEU A 64 6.24 0.69 10.42
C LEU A 64 6.22 1.54 11.69
N GLU A 65 6.57 0.97 12.84
CA GLU A 65 6.66 1.71 14.10
C GLU A 65 7.75 2.79 14.04
N ASP A 66 8.93 2.45 13.53
CA ASP A 66 10.03 3.41 13.39
C ASP A 66 9.68 4.52 12.39
N TYR A 67 9.04 4.19 11.26
CA TYR A 67 8.54 5.18 10.30
C TYR A 67 7.54 6.15 10.93
N ARG A 68 6.59 5.64 11.74
CA ARG A 68 5.61 6.48 12.46
C ARG A 68 6.27 7.39 13.49
N ARG A 69 7.33 6.94 14.16
CA ARG A 69 8.08 7.77 15.13
C ARG A 69 8.79 8.94 14.47
N GLN A 70 9.32 8.76 13.28
CA GLN A 70 10.06 9.80 12.56
C GLN A 70 9.16 10.94 12.07
N ARG A 71 7.83 10.71 11.93
CA ARG A 71 6.85 11.71 11.47
C ARG A 71 7.25 12.43 10.17
N VAL A 72 8.02 11.76 9.29
CA VAL A 72 8.54 12.35 8.03
C VAL A 72 7.42 12.88 7.15
N TYR A 73 6.25 12.25 7.19
CA TYR A 73 5.06 12.63 6.42
C TYR A 73 4.31 13.87 6.95
N LEU A 74 4.77 14.49 8.04
CA LEU A 74 4.22 15.74 8.60
C LEU A 74 5.16 16.95 8.40
N GLN A 75 6.31 16.75 7.74
CA GLN A 75 7.24 17.82 7.35
C GLN A 75 6.79 18.49 6.06
#